data_AF-A0A354ZI41-F1
#
_entry.id   AF-A0A354ZI41-F1
#
_cell.length_a   1.000
_cell.length_b   1.000
_cell.length_c   1.000
_cell.angle_alpha   90.00
_cell.angle_beta   90.00
_cell.angle_gamma   90.00
#
_symmetry.space_group_name_H-M   'P 1'
#
loop_
_entity.id
_entity.type
_entity.pdbx_description
1 polymer ?
#
loop_
_entity_poly.entity_id
_entity_poly.type
_entity_poly.pdbx_seq_one_letter_code
_entity_poly.pdbx_strand_id
1 'polypeptide(L)'
;MSKGHTTFCRAAYIDAAQQRFFDELRSECFLRGLGRPALAGRLAHYASELSAIYPFRDGNGRAIRIFLQQLAPAQGTTWPIATQTKKA
;
A
#
# COMPACT_ATOMS: atom_id res chain seq x y z
N MET A 1 0.54 -9.62 -16.74
CA MET A 1 0.57 -10.48 -15.54
C MET A 1 -0.75 -10.29 -14.82
N SER A 2 -1.44 -11.36 -14.44
CA SER A 2 -2.72 -11.33 -13.70
C SER A 2 -2.61 -12.24 -12.49
N LYS A 3 -3.42 -11.97 -11.45
CA LYS A 3 -3.62 -12.89 -10.33
C LYS A 3 -5.12 -13.15 -10.25
N GLY A 4 -5.55 -14.34 -10.67
CA GLY A 4 -6.98 -14.64 -10.87
C GLY A 4 -7.58 -13.79 -12.00
N HIS A 5 -8.76 -13.20 -11.76
CA HIS A 5 -9.47 -12.33 -12.71
C HIS A 5 -9.00 -10.86 -12.69
N THR A 6 -8.07 -10.48 -11.82
CA THR A 6 -7.63 -9.08 -11.68
C THR A 6 -6.40 -8.82 -12.53
N THR A 7 -6.49 -7.82 -13.42
CA THR A 7 -5.38 -7.36 -14.25
C THR A 7 -4.58 -6.31 -13.49
N PHE A 8 -3.27 -6.52 -13.34
CA PHE A 8 -2.37 -5.52 -12.76
C PHE A 8 -2.14 -4.37 -13.75
N CYS A 9 -1.62 -3.25 -13.23
CA CYS A 9 -1.19 -2.12 -14.06
C CYS A 9 -0.22 -2.61 -15.15
N ARG A 10 -0.43 -2.15 -16.40
CA ARG A 10 0.50 -2.47 -17.49
C ARG A 10 1.82 -1.77 -17.19
N ALA A 11 2.94 -2.44 -17.47
CA ALA A 11 4.28 -1.93 -17.16
C ALA A 11 4.51 -0.48 -17.62
N ALA A 12 4.02 -0.13 -18.82
CA ALA A 12 4.13 1.21 -19.39
C ALA A 12 3.44 2.33 -18.58
N TYR A 13 2.54 1.98 -17.64
CA TYR A 13 1.82 2.94 -16.81
C TYR A 13 2.26 2.91 -15.33
N ILE A 14 3.24 2.08 -14.97
CA ILE A 14 3.70 1.95 -13.58
C ILE A 14 4.23 3.31 -13.08
N ASP A 15 5.12 3.96 -13.83
CA ASP A 15 5.73 5.23 -13.41
C ASP A 15 4.67 6.34 -13.22
N ALA A 16 3.75 6.48 -14.17
CA ALA A 16 2.67 7.46 -14.09
C ALA A 16 1.69 7.17 -12.93
N ALA A 17 1.37 5.90 -12.68
CA ALA A 17 0.51 5.49 -11.57
C ALA A 17 1.21 5.69 -10.21
N GLN A 18 2.50 5.39 -10.12
CA GLN A 18 3.30 5.64 -8.92
C GLN A 18 3.42 7.14 -8.63
N GLN A 19 3.60 7.97 -9.65
CA GLN A 19 3.67 9.41 -9.47
C GLN A 19 2.35 9.96 -8.88
N ARG A 20 1.20 9.58 -9.46
CA ARG A 20 -0.12 9.96 -8.93
C ARG A 20 -0.32 9.49 -7.49
N PHE A 21 0.04 8.25 -7.20
CA PHE A 21 -0.02 7.68 -5.85
C PHE A 21 0.79 8.51 -4.84
N PHE A 22 2.04 8.86 -5.16
CA PHE A 22 2.88 9.63 -4.26
C PHE A 22 2.47 11.09 -4.14
N ASP A 23 1.88 11.67 -5.20
CA ASP A 23 1.38 13.04 -5.17
C ASP A 23 0.13 13.15 -4.27
N GLU A 24 -0.79 12.18 -4.35
CA GLU A 24 -1.95 12.10 -3.43
C GLU A 24 -1.48 11.94 -1.99
N LEU A 25 -0.56 11.01 -1.72
CA LEU A 25 -0.03 10.76 -0.39
C LEU A 25 0.68 11.99 0.21
N ARG A 26 1.40 12.77 -0.61
CA ARG A 26 2.00 14.03 -0.19
C ARG A 26 0.95 15.09 0.13
N SER A 27 -0.10 15.18 -0.68
CA SER A 27 -1.20 16.13 -0.44
C SER A 27 -1.92 15.85 0.88
N GLU A 28 -1.94 14.59 1.32
CA GLU A 28 -2.48 14.16 2.62
C GLU A 28 -1.45 14.21 3.76
N CYS A 29 -0.35 14.94 3.60
CA CYS A 29 0.70 15.09 4.61
C CYS A 29 1.26 13.74 5.11
N PHE A 30 1.27 12.70 4.27
CA PHE A 30 1.65 11.33 4.62
C PHE A 30 0.79 10.74 5.75
N LEU A 31 -0.51 11.03 5.75
CA LEU A 31 -1.48 10.54 6.75
C LEU A 31 -1.18 10.97 8.19
N ARG A 32 -0.29 11.95 8.37
CA ARG A 32 0.07 12.49 9.69
C ARG A 32 -1.11 13.28 10.25
N GLY A 33 -1.37 13.09 11.54
CA GLY A 33 -2.45 13.80 12.25
C GLY A 33 -3.85 13.17 12.10
N LEU A 34 -4.00 12.07 11.35
CA LEU A 34 -5.27 11.35 11.28
C LEU A 34 -5.56 10.54 12.55
N GLY A 35 -6.81 10.58 13.00
CA GLY A 35 -7.31 9.69 14.06
C GLY A 35 -7.33 8.23 13.59
N ARG A 36 -7.31 7.28 14.54
CA ARG A 36 -7.25 5.82 14.26
C ARG A 36 -8.25 5.32 13.21
N PRO A 37 -9.54 5.73 13.21
CA PRO A 37 -10.51 5.25 12.22
C PRO A 37 -10.20 5.75 10.80
N ALA A 38 -9.87 7.03 10.67
CA ALA A 38 -9.54 7.64 9.39
C ALA A 38 -8.23 7.09 8.82
N LEU A 39 -7.23 6.88 9.68
CA LEU A 39 -5.96 6.27 9.33
C LEU A 39 -6.15 4.85 8.77
N ALA A 40 -6.96 4.01 9.43
CA ALA A 40 -7.21 2.65 8.97
C ALA A 40 -7.86 2.62 7.57
N GLY A 41 -8.83 3.50 7.33
CA GLY A 41 -9.49 3.63 6.02
C GLY A 41 -8.52 4.06 4.92
N ARG A 42 -7.68 5.07 5.17
CA ARG A 42 -6.69 5.53 4.18
C ARG A 42 -5.57 4.51 3.95
N LEU A 43 -5.09 3.82 4.98
CA LEU A 43 -4.13 2.73 4.82
C LEU A 43 -4.69 1.60 3.95
N ALA A 44 -5.97 1.23 4.13
CA ALA A 44 -6.62 0.23 3.29
C ALA A 44 -6.73 0.69 1.82
N HIS A 45 -7.02 1.97 1.59
CA HIS A 45 -7.05 2.56 0.26
C HIS A 45 -5.69 2.46 -0.44
N TYR A 46 -4.62 2.97 0.18
CA TYR A 46 -3.27 2.91 -0.41
C TYR A 46 -2.72 1.48 -0.54
N ALA A 47 -3.10 0.56 0.35
CA ALA A 47 -2.77 -0.86 0.22
C ALA A 47 -3.38 -1.47 -1.04
N SER A 48 -4.63 -1.13 -1.34
CA SER A 48 -5.35 -1.59 -2.54
C SER A 48 -4.71 -1.02 -3.80
N GLU A 49 -4.41 0.29 -3.81
CA GLU A 49 -3.77 0.94 -4.96
C GLU A 49 -2.39 0.36 -5.27
N LEU A 50 -1.50 0.23 -4.28
CA LEU A 50 -0.19 -0.38 -4.50
C LEU A 50 -0.28 -1.83 -4.98
N SER A 51 -1.29 -2.57 -4.49
CA SER A 51 -1.54 -3.95 -4.94
C SER A 51 -1.97 -4.00 -6.41
N ALA A 52 -2.64 -2.97 -6.91
CA ALA A 52 -3.04 -2.84 -8.31
C ALA A 52 -1.88 -2.38 -9.22
N ILE A 53 -1.04 -1.45 -8.74
CA ILE A 53 0.16 -0.98 -9.45
C ILE A 53 1.14 -2.15 -9.66
N TYR A 54 1.34 -2.98 -8.63
CA TYR A 54 2.22 -4.16 -8.67
C TYR A 54 3.61 -3.85 -9.26
N PRO A 55 4.36 -2.92 -8.66
CA PRO A 55 5.54 -2.31 -9.29
C PRO A 55 6.74 -3.26 -9.47
N PHE A 56 6.82 -4.34 -8.69
CA PHE A 56 7.93 -5.30 -8.75
C PHE A 56 7.53 -6.62 -9.42
N ARG A 57 8.52 -7.34 -9.97
CA ARG A 57 8.29 -8.70 -10.52
C ARG A 57 7.90 -9.71 -9.43
N ASP A 58 8.50 -9.61 -8.25
CA ASP A 58 8.16 -10.38 -7.05
C ASP A 58 8.38 -9.52 -5.79
N GLY A 59 7.79 -9.91 -4.66
CA GLY A 59 7.99 -9.25 -3.37
C GLY A 59 7.05 -8.09 -3.07
N ASN A 60 6.11 -7.76 -3.96
CA ASN A 60 5.14 -6.66 -3.77
C ASN A 60 4.43 -6.71 -2.42
N GLY A 61 3.97 -7.89 -1.99
CA GLY A 61 3.29 -8.03 -0.69
C GLY A 61 4.16 -7.65 0.51
N ARG A 62 5.47 -7.96 0.47
CA ARG A 62 6.42 -7.57 1.52
C ARG A 62 6.69 -6.06 1.47
N ALA A 63 6.93 -5.52 0.27
CA ALA A 63 7.18 -4.10 0.08
C ALA A 63 5.99 -3.24 0.54
N ILE A 64 4.77 -3.59 0.13
CA ILE A 64 3.53 -2.89 0.53
C ILE A 64 3.38 -2.91 2.04
N ARG A 65 3.59 -4.06 2.68
CA ARG A 65 3.46 -4.19 4.13
C ARG A 65 4.44 -3.30 4.89
N ILE A 66 5.72 -3.33 4.50
CA ILE A 66 6.75 -2.49 5.12
C ILE A 66 6.43 -1.01 4.91
N PHE A 67 5.99 -0.64 3.71
CA PHE A 67 5.60 0.73 3.38
C PHE A 67 4.41 1.21 4.24
N LEU A 68 3.36 0.41 4.38
CA LEU A 68 2.21 0.74 5.23
C LEU A 68 2.59 0.85 6.71
N GLN A 69 3.56 0.04 7.18
CA GLN A 69 4.07 0.14 8.54
C GLN A 69 4.83 1.44 8.78
N GLN A 70 5.58 1.94 7.79
CA GLN A 70 6.26 3.23 7.87
C GLN A 70 5.27 4.41 7.79
N LEU A 71 4.16 4.25 7.05
CA LEU A 71 3.11 5.26 6.95
C LEU A 71 2.21 5.34 8.18
N ALA A 72 1.99 4.22 8.88
CA ALA A 72 1.32 4.26 10.16
C ALA A 72 2.19 5.10 11.11
N PRO A 73 1.72 6.27 11.59
CA PRO A 73 2.50 7.05 12.54
C PRO A 73 2.89 6.15 13.70
N ALA A 74 4.14 6.25 14.13
CA ALA A 74 4.68 5.55 15.29
C ALA A 74 3.94 6.01 16.57
N GLN A 75 2.67 5.64 16.73
CA GLN A 75 1.89 5.82 17.95
C GLN A 75 2.30 4.74 18.98
N GLY A 76 3.60 4.41 19.07
CA GLY A 76 4.13 3.41 20.00
C GLY A 76 3.69 1.96 19.77
N THR A 77 2.76 1.70 18.86
CA THR A 77 2.26 0.35 18.60
C THR A 77 3.10 -0.29 17.49
N THR A 78 4.09 -1.08 17.87
CA THR A 78 4.71 -2.08 16.98
C THR A 78 3.58 -2.93 16.39
N TRP A 79 3.22 -2.70 15.11
CA TRP A 79 2.23 -3.55 14.44
C TRP A 79 2.86 -4.95 14.32
N PRO A 80 2.33 -5.97 15.02
CA PRO A 80 2.96 -7.28 15.01
C PRO A 80 3.02 -7.78 13.59
N ILE A 81 4.12 -8.45 13.25
CA ILE A 81 4.27 -9.17 12.00
C ILE A 81 3.34 -10.38 12.01
N ALA A 82 2.03 -10.18 11.97
CA ALA A 82 1.06 -11.23 11.74
C ALA A 82 1.34 -11.80 10.35
N THR A 83 1.93 -12.98 10.28
CA THR A 83 2.02 -13.79 9.07
C THR A 83 0.60 -13.91 8.50
N GLN A 84 0.29 -13.17 7.43
CA GLN A 84 -0.92 -13.47 6.66
C GLN A 84 -0.61 -14.79 5.94
N THR A 85 -1.03 -15.90 6.53
CA THR A 85 -1.08 -17.18 5.85
C THR A 85 -2.04 -17.02 4.68
N LYS A 86 -1.53 -17.22 3.46
CA LYS A 86 -2.37 -17.46 2.29
C LYS A 86 -3.29 -18.63 2.67
N LYS A 87 -4.60 -18.41 2.76
CA LYS A 87 -5.55 -19.51 2.70
C LYS A 87 -5.36 -20.18 1.33
N ALA A 88 -4.99 -21.46 1.38
CA ALA A 88 -4.96 -22.35 0.24
C ALA A 88 -6.36 -22.52 -0.35
#